data_AF-A0A1Y4UBS3-F1
#
_entry.id   AF-A0A1Y4UBS3-F1
#
_cell.length_a   1.000
_cell.length_b   1.000
_cell.length_c   1.000
_cell.angle_alpha   90.00
_cell.angle_beta   90.00
_cell.angle_gamma   90.00
#
_symmetry.space_group_name_H-M   'P 1'
#
loop_
_entity.id
_entity.type
_entity.pdbx_description
1 polymer ?
#
loop_
_entity_poly.entity_id
_entity_poly.type
_entity_poly.pdbx_seq_one_letter_code
_entity_poly.pdbx_strand_id
1 'polypeptide(L)'
;MNERQTRIEQLAGRWTEARTSEAEERELREWLREEGSAASQRDLSLLFEGFEALAAERMPESAASRLPAPGGSRRRRMAVRWTIAAAAVVALGVILGAGVLRKPYCYIDGRPVYDREEALQTTAYFDAFAALDAPDRLLDVWMDDQK
;
A
#
# COMPACT_ATOMS: atom_id res chain seq x y z
N MET A 1 6.65 -1.80 -37.56
CA MET A 1 6.03 -0.79 -36.67
C MET A 1 6.65 0.56 -37.01
N ASN A 2 5.87 1.59 -37.32
CA ASN A 2 6.44 2.92 -37.63
C ASN A 2 6.97 3.57 -36.34
N GLU A 3 8.12 4.24 -36.39
CA GLU A 3 8.70 4.95 -35.22
C GLU A 3 7.72 5.95 -34.60
N ARG A 4 6.88 6.58 -35.45
CA ARG A 4 5.78 7.44 -35.04
C ARG A 4 4.74 6.72 -34.18
N GLN A 5 4.39 5.48 -34.52
CA GLN A 5 3.42 4.68 -33.76
C GLN A 5 3.94 4.34 -32.37
N THR A 6 5.21 3.92 -32.26
CA THR A 6 5.85 3.62 -30.98
C THR A 6 5.92 4.86 -30.09
N ARG A 7 6.21 6.03 -30.68
CA ARG A 7 6.23 7.31 -29.94
C ARG A 7 4.84 7.65 -29.39
N ILE A 8 3.78 7.50 -30.20
CA ILE A 8 2.41 7.73 -29.76
C ILE A 8 2.00 6.77 -28.63
N GLU A 9 2.38 5.50 -28.71
CA GLU A 9 2.09 4.51 -27.66
C GLU A 9 2.77 4.86 -26.33
N GLN A 10 4.03 5.30 -26.37
CA GLN A 10 4.75 5.79 -25.18
C GLN A 10 4.10 7.05 -24.60
N LEU A 11 3.67 7.96 -25.47
CA LEU A 11 3.01 9.20 -25.09
C LEU A 11 1.63 8.93 -24.46
N ALA A 12 0.85 8.01 -25.04
CA ALA A 12 -0.41 7.53 -24.48
C ALA A 12 -0.22 6.87 -23.10
N GLY A 13 0.81 6.04 -22.95
CA GLY A 13 1.15 5.44 -21.65
C GLY A 13 1.45 6.51 -20.59
N ARG A 14 2.28 7.51 -20.92
CA ARG A 14 2.55 8.63 -20.00
C ARG A 14 1.31 9.47 -19.71
N TRP A 15 0.41 9.64 -20.69
CA TRP A 15 -0.84 10.37 -20.50
C TRP A 15 -1.75 9.65 -19.51
N THR A 16 -1.89 8.32 -19.63
CA THR A 16 -2.68 7.51 -18.67
C THR A 16 -2.11 7.54 -17.25
N GLU A 17 -0.82 7.76 -17.10
CA GLU A 17 -0.15 7.96 -15.81
C GLU A 17 -0.20 9.42 -15.31
N ALA A 18 -0.88 10.32 -16.03
CA ALA A 18 -0.95 11.76 -15.76
C ALA A 18 0.42 12.45 -15.72
N ARG A 19 1.38 12.01 -16.55
CA ARG A 19 2.75 12.55 -16.63
C ARG A 19 3.03 13.41 -17.86
N THR A 20 2.03 13.67 -18.69
CA THR A 20 2.17 14.48 -19.92
C THR A 20 1.98 15.96 -19.66
N SER A 21 2.72 16.77 -20.40
CA SER A 21 2.52 18.22 -20.51
C SER A 21 1.40 18.58 -21.50
N GLU A 22 0.93 19.83 -21.48
CA GLU A 22 -0.11 20.31 -22.41
C GLU A 22 0.29 20.19 -23.89
N ALA A 23 1.58 20.38 -24.20
CA ALA A 23 2.08 20.26 -25.57
C ALA A 23 2.03 18.80 -26.05
N GLU A 24 2.37 17.86 -25.17
CA GLU A 24 2.30 16.42 -25.45
C GLU A 24 0.84 15.96 -25.59
N GLU A 25 -0.06 16.45 -24.74
CA GLU A 25 -1.49 16.14 -24.87
C GLU A 25 -2.09 16.68 -26.17
N ARG A 26 -1.61 17.83 -26.65
CA ARG A 26 -2.00 18.38 -27.95
C ARG A 26 -1.53 17.50 -29.11
N GLU A 27 -0.28 17.02 -29.06
CA GLU A 27 0.26 16.04 -30.02
C GLU A 27 -0.59 14.76 -30.04
N LEU A 28 -1.01 14.27 -28.87
CA LEU A 28 -1.88 13.09 -28.75
C LEU A 28 -3.27 13.34 -29.36
N ARG A 29 -3.89 14.49 -29.07
CA ARG A 29 -5.19 14.86 -29.64
C ARG A 29 -5.14 15.04 -31.16
N GLU A 30 -4.04 15.57 -31.69
CA GLU A 30 -3.84 15.68 -33.13
C GLU A 30 -3.76 14.30 -33.79
N TRP A 31 -3.02 13.36 -33.19
CA TRP A 31 -3.00 11.98 -33.65
C TRP A 31 -4.37 11.30 -33.58
N LEU A 32 -5.16 11.53 -32.52
CA LEU A 32 -6.52 10.99 -32.41
C LEU A 32 -7.45 11.50 -33.53
N ARG A 33 -7.20 12.70 -34.08
CA ARG A 33 -7.94 13.27 -35.21
C ARG A 33 -7.50 12.73 -36.56
N GLU A 34 -6.29 12.18 -36.68
CA GLU A 34 -5.87 11.52 -37.90
C GLU A 34 -6.75 10.28 -38.12
N GLU A 35 -7.26 10.10 -39.34
CA GLU A 35 -8.24 9.07 -39.66
C GLU A 35 -7.58 7.67 -39.54
N GLY A 36 -7.71 7.07 -38.35
CA GLY A 36 -7.06 5.83 -37.96
C GLY A 36 -8.01 4.93 -37.17
N SER A 37 -8.07 3.65 -37.54
CA SER A 37 -8.98 2.63 -36.99
C SER A 37 -8.26 1.68 -36.01
N ALA A 38 -7.23 2.15 -35.31
CA ALA A 38 -6.58 1.35 -34.28
C ALA A 38 -7.51 1.25 -33.06
N ALA A 39 -7.65 0.07 -32.45
CA ALA A 39 -8.46 -0.11 -31.24
C ALA A 39 -8.00 0.84 -30.11
N SER A 40 -6.68 1.01 -29.96
CA SER A 40 -6.06 1.95 -29.01
C SER A 40 -6.44 3.41 -29.24
N GLN A 41 -6.71 3.81 -30.49
CA GLN A 41 -7.17 5.15 -30.82
C GLN A 41 -8.61 5.36 -30.33
N ARG A 42 -9.50 4.38 -30.55
CA ARG A 42 -10.89 4.44 -30.06
C ARG A 42 -10.96 4.50 -28.55
N ASP A 43 -10.18 3.66 -27.86
CA ASP A 43 -10.17 3.61 -26.40
C ASP A 43 -9.70 4.93 -25.78
N LEU A 44 -8.64 5.52 -26.32
CA LEU A 44 -8.16 6.83 -25.87
C LEU A 44 -9.15 7.96 -26.18
N SER A 45 -9.78 7.96 -27.36
CA SER A 45 -10.83 8.94 -27.70
C SER A 45 -11.98 8.90 -26.68
N LEU A 46 -12.45 7.71 -26.31
CA LEU A 46 -13.52 7.56 -25.31
C LEU A 46 -13.11 8.11 -23.94
N LEU A 47 -11.84 7.93 -23.53
CA LEU A 47 -11.34 8.47 -22.27
C LEU A 47 -11.28 10.01 -22.29
N PHE A 48 -10.77 10.61 -23.37
CA PHE A 48 -10.76 12.06 -23.52
C PHE A 48 -12.17 12.65 -23.50
N GLU A 49 -13.10 12.08 -24.26
CA GLU A 49 -14.51 12.52 -24.29
C GLU A 49 -15.18 12.35 -22.93
N GLY A 50 -14.93 11.23 -22.23
CA GLY A 50 -15.46 10.99 -20.89
C GLY A 50 -14.97 12.02 -19.88
N PHE A 51 -13.68 12.36 -19.90
CA PHE A 51 -13.14 13.40 -19.03
C PHE A 51 -13.65 14.80 -19.39
N GLU A 52 -13.80 15.12 -20.67
CA GLU A 52 -14.40 16.39 -21.08
C GLU A 52 -15.88 16.49 -20.65
N ALA A 53 -16.65 15.41 -20.76
CA ALA A 53 -18.01 15.35 -20.27
C ALA A 53 -18.06 15.57 -18.74
N LEU A 54 -17.21 14.88 -17.98
CA LEU A 54 -17.09 15.07 -16.53
C LEU A 54 -16.64 16.49 -16.16
N ALA A 55 -15.73 17.10 -16.93
CA ALA A 55 -15.30 18.47 -16.71
C ALA A 55 -16.40 19.50 -17.04
N ALA A 56 -17.27 19.17 -17.99
CA ALA A 56 -18.43 19.98 -18.35
C ALA A 56 -19.58 19.86 -17.34
N GLU A 57 -19.62 18.80 -16.52
CA GLU A 57 -20.58 18.68 -15.43
C GLU A 57 -20.34 19.76 -14.36
N ARG A 58 -21.22 20.76 -14.33
CA ARG A 58 -21.28 21.70 -13.21
C ARG A 58 -22.12 21.09 -12.09
N MET A 59 -21.58 21.12 -10.86
CA MET A 59 -22.37 20.95 -9.65
C MET A 59 -23.61 21.86 -9.74
N PRO A 60 -24.83 21.35 -9.54
CA PRO A 60 -26.01 22.19 -9.54
C PRO A 60 -25.82 23.27 -8.46
N GLU A 61 -26.16 24.53 -8.76
CA GLU A 61 -25.96 25.65 -7.80
C GLU A 61 -26.68 25.44 -6.45
N SER A 62 -27.63 24.51 -6.40
CA SER A 62 -28.29 24.03 -5.18
C SER A 62 -27.37 23.26 -4.20
N ALA A 63 -26.20 22.80 -4.64
CA ALA A 63 -25.15 22.20 -3.81
C ALA A 63 -24.17 23.26 -3.28
N ALA A 64 -23.84 24.28 -4.07
CA ALA A 64 -23.00 25.41 -3.64
C ALA A 64 -23.71 26.29 -2.60
N SER A 65 -25.03 26.46 -2.71
CA SER A 65 -25.88 27.14 -1.73
C SER A 65 -26.12 26.34 -0.43
N ARG A 66 -25.71 25.07 -0.38
CA ARG A 66 -25.72 24.24 0.83
C ARG A 66 -24.42 24.33 1.65
N LEU A 67 -23.43 25.10 1.20
CA LEU A 67 -22.32 25.47 2.06
C LEU A 67 -22.86 26.46 3.12
N PRO A 68 -22.83 26.10 4.41
CA PRO A 68 -23.29 27.02 5.45
C PRO A 68 -22.41 28.28 5.39
N ALA A 69 -23.05 29.44 5.32
CA ALA A 69 -22.39 30.73 5.51
C ALA A 69 -21.44 30.65 6.72
N PRO A 70 -20.27 31.31 6.72
CA PRO A 70 -19.34 31.29 7.84
C PRO A 70 -19.92 32.10 9.00
N GLY A 71 -20.87 31.50 9.71
CA GLY A 71 -21.64 32.11 10.79
C GLY A 71 -21.76 31.14 11.96
N GLY A 72 -21.06 31.44 13.05
CA GLY A 72 -21.32 30.84 14.36
C GLY A 72 -20.13 30.07 14.95
N SER A 73 -19.41 30.72 15.88
CA SER A 73 -18.35 30.14 16.72
C SER A 73 -18.76 28.86 17.48
N ARG A 74 -20.05 28.55 17.58
CA ARG A 74 -20.61 27.34 18.18
C ARG A 74 -20.45 26.10 17.27
N ARG A 75 -20.69 26.24 15.96
CA ARG A 75 -20.50 25.14 14.99
C ARG A 75 -19.04 24.76 14.83
N ARG A 76 -18.12 25.74 14.82
CA ARG A 76 -16.67 25.49 14.80
C ARG A 76 -16.20 24.71 16.03
N ARG A 77 -16.67 25.07 17.22
CA ARG A 77 -16.33 24.34 18.46
C ARG A 77 -16.87 22.90 18.48
N MET A 78 -18.07 22.69 17.93
CA MET A 78 -18.63 21.35 17.81
C MET A 78 -17.85 20.52 16.78
N ALA A 79 -17.55 21.08 15.60
CA ALA A 79 -16.72 20.43 14.60
C ALA A 79 -15.33 20.03 15.13
N VAL A 80 -14.68 20.91 15.90
CA VAL A 80 -13.39 20.60 16.57
C VAL A 80 -13.54 19.49 17.62
N ARG A 81 -14.67 19.42 18.33
CA ARG A 81 -14.94 18.31 19.26
C ARG A 81 -15.11 16.98 18.54
N TRP A 82 -15.78 16.98 17.39
CA TRP A 82 -15.93 15.79 16.55
C TRP A 82 -14.60 15.32 15.98
N THR A 83 -13.70 16.23 15.56
CA THR A 83 -12.37 15.83 15.09
C THR A 83 -11.52 15.26 16.22
N ILE A 84 -11.58 15.83 17.43
CA ILE A 84 -10.89 15.28 18.61
C ILE A 84 -11.45 13.91 18.97
N ALA A 85 -12.77 13.73 18.94
CA ALA A 85 -13.41 12.44 19.22
C ALA A 85 -13.01 11.37 18.20
N ALA A 86 -13.00 11.71 16.90
CA ALA A 86 -12.56 10.80 15.85
C ALA A 86 -11.08 10.40 16.03
N ALA A 87 -10.20 11.36 16.32
CA ALA A 87 -8.79 11.09 16.58
C ALA A 87 -8.58 10.20 17.82
N ALA A 88 -9.36 10.40 18.88
CA ALA A 88 -9.31 9.56 20.08
C ALA A 88 -9.76 8.11 19.80
N VAL A 89 -10.80 7.91 19.00
CA VAL A 89 -11.25 6.57 18.59
C VAL A 89 -10.18 5.86 17.76
N VAL A 90 -9.54 6.56 16.82
CA VAL A 90 -8.44 6.02 16.01
C VAL A 90 -7.25 5.65 16.90
N ALA A 91 -6.82 6.54 17.80
CA ALA A 91 -5.72 6.26 18.72
C ALA A 91 -6.02 5.07 19.63
N LEU A 92 -7.24 4.99 20.18
CA LEU A 92 -7.69 3.87 21.00
C LEU A 92 -7.70 2.56 20.20
N GLY A 93 -8.17 2.59 18.96
CA GLY A 93 -8.15 1.45 18.05
C GLY A 93 -6.73 0.98 17.72
N VAL A 94 -5.78 1.90 17.53
CA VAL A 94 -4.36 1.57 17.31
C VAL A 94 -3.74 0.97 18.57
N ILE A 95 -3.98 1.55 19.75
CA ILE A 95 -3.45 1.04 21.03
C ILE A 95 -4.00 -0.36 21.33
N LEU A 96 -5.31 -0.57 21.15
CA LEU A 96 -5.95 -1.88 21.35
C LEU A 96 -5.53 -2.89 20.27
N GLY A 97 -5.42 -2.47 19.01
CA GLY A 97 -5.04 -3.32 17.87
C GLY A 97 -3.57 -3.75 17.88
N ALA A 98 -2.67 -2.93 18.44
CA ALA A 98 -1.24 -3.26 18.55
C ALA A 98 -0.98 -4.49 19.42
N GLY A 99 -1.84 -4.79 20.39
CA GLY A 99 -1.75 -6.01 21.20
C GLY A 99 -2.14 -7.28 20.44
N VAL A 100 -3.08 -7.17 19.50
CA VAL A 100 -3.61 -8.31 18.72
C VAL A 100 -2.69 -8.68 17.56
N LEU A 101 -1.91 -7.72 17.01
CA LEU A 101 -0.98 -7.96 15.91
C LEU A 101 0.42 -8.42 16.33
N ARG A 102 0.69 -8.62 17.62
CA ARG A 102 1.98 -9.16 18.06
C ARG A 102 2.14 -10.56 17.49
N LYS A 103 3.16 -10.75 16.64
CA LYS A 103 3.58 -12.07 16.19
C LYS A 103 4.35 -12.74 17.34
N PRO A 104 4.03 -13.98 17.71
CA PRO A 104 4.82 -14.71 18.70
C PRO A 104 6.23 -14.95 18.17
N TYR A 105 7.23 -14.90 19.04
CA TYR A 105 8.61 -15.19 18.68
C TYR A 105 8.78 -16.68 18.36
N CYS A 106 8.17 -17.55 19.17
CA CYS A 106 8.12 -18.99 18.98
C CYS A 106 6.91 -19.59 19.71
N TYR A 107 6.71 -20.90 19.53
CA TYR A 107 5.71 -21.67 20.27
C TYR A 107 6.41 -22.72 21.13
N ILE A 108 6.03 -22.82 22.41
CA ILE A 108 6.50 -23.86 23.34
C ILE A 108 5.27 -24.66 23.77
N ASP A 109 5.27 -25.97 23.56
CA ASP A 109 4.12 -26.86 23.85
C ASP A 109 2.79 -26.36 23.27
N GLY A 110 2.84 -25.77 22.07
CA GLY A 110 1.68 -25.20 21.39
C GLY A 110 1.19 -23.86 21.95
N ARG A 111 1.88 -23.28 22.94
CA ARG A 111 1.57 -21.96 23.49
C ARG A 111 2.44 -20.88 22.84
N PRO A 112 1.86 -19.76 22.38
CA PRO A 112 2.62 -18.67 21.78
C PRO A 112 3.41 -17.90 22.85
N VAL A 113 4.72 -17.76 22.65
CA VAL A 113 5.61 -16.99 23.52
C VAL A 113 5.88 -15.63 22.88
N TYR A 114 5.57 -14.56 23.61
CA TYR A 114 5.73 -13.17 23.15
C TYR A 114 6.88 -12.43 23.83
N ASP A 115 7.45 -13.00 24.91
CA ASP A 115 8.62 -12.46 25.57
C ASP A 115 9.90 -12.95 24.86
N ARG A 116 10.77 -12.00 24.53
CA ARG A 116 12.03 -12.27 23.84
C ARG A 116 12.98 -13.06 24.74
N GLU A 117 13.03 -12.76 26.03
CA GLU A 117 13.97 -13.43 26.94
C GLU A 117 13.54 -14.88 27.19
N GLU A 118 12.25 -15.12 27.34
CA GLU A 118 11.67 -16.47 27.45
C GLU A 118 11.92 -17.32 26.20
N ALA A 119 11.78 -16.71 25.01
CA ALA A 119 12.09 -17.36 23.75
C ALA A 119 13.58 -17.75 23.64
N LEU A 120 14.48 -16.86 24.08
CA LEU A 120 15.92 -17.08 24.00
C LEU A 120 16.44 -18.08 25.04
N GLN A 121 15.93 -18.05 26.26
CA GLN A 121 16.29 -19.01 27.31
C GLN A 121 15.94 -20.45 26.90
N THR A 122 14.81 -20.63 26.22
CA THR A 122 14.44 -21.94 25.66
C THR A 122 15.45 -22.38 24.59
N THR A 123 15.92 -21.45 23.75
CA THR A 123 16.94 -21.79 22.76
C THR A 123 18.34 -22.01 23.33
N ALA A 124 18.66 -21.48 24.52
CA ALA A 124 19.94 -21.73 25.18
C ALA A 124 20.10 -23.21 25.57
N TYR A 125 19.00 -23.95 25.79
CA TYR A 125 19.05 -25.41 25.93
C TYR A 125 19.46 -26.14 24.63
N PHE A 126 19.30 -25.51 23.46
CA PHE A 126 19.82 -26.08 22.20
C PHE A 126 21.34 -25.86 22.04
N ASP A 127 21.95 -24.94 22.78
CA ASP A 127 23.41 -24.74 22.75
C ASP A 127 24.13 -25.96 23.37
N ALA A 128 23.51 -26.61 24.36
CA ALA A 128 23.97 -27.90 24.89
C ALA A 128 23.84 -29.06 23.86
N PHE A 129 22.90 -28.97 22.92
CA PHE A 129 22.78 -29.92 21.81
C PHE A 129 23.73 -29.58 20.65
N ALA A 130 24.05 -28.31 20.40
CA ALA A 130 25.08 -27.91 19.45
C ALA A 130 26.48 -28.37 19.92
N ALA A 131 26.74 -28.41 21.23
CA ALA A 131 27.94 -29.02 21.79
C ALA A 131 28.00 -30.57 21.59
N LEU A 132 26.87 -31.23 21.35
CA LEU A 132 26.79 -32.65 21.01
C LEU A 132 26.95 -32.93 19.50
N ASP A 133 26.93 -31.91 18.64
CA ASP A 133 27.04 -32.03 17.17
C ASP A 133 28.49 -32.29 16.69
N ALA A 134 29.36 -32.76 17.59
CA ALA A 134 30.66 -33.34 17.28
C ALA A 134 30.65 -34.86 17.54
N PRO A 135 29.89 -35.65 16.75
CA PRO A 135 29.82 -37.11 16.91
C PRO A 135 31.18 -37.79 16.77
N ASP A 136 32.11 -37.18 16.03
CA ASP A 136 33.47 -37.70 15.80
C ASP A 136 34.26 -37.85 17.11
N ARG A 137 34.08 -36.95 18.09
CA ARG A 137 34.78 -37.03 19.39
C ARG A 137 34.15 -38.03 20.36
N LEU A 138 32.84 -38.23 20.29
CA LEU A 138 32.15 -39.20 21.15
C LEU A 138 32.38 -40.65 20.68
N LEU A 139 32.53 -40.85 19.37
CA LEU A 139 32.87 -42.16 18.79
C LEU A 139 34.31 -42.59 19.10
N ASP A 140 35.28 -41.67 19.08
CA ASP A 140 36.67 -41.98 19.42
C ASP A 140 36.83 -42.47 20.87
N VAL A 141 36.12 -41.84 21.82
CA VAL A 141 36.16 -42.25 23.23
C VAL A 141 35.48 -43.60 23.45
N TRP A 142 34.44 -43.93 22.67
CA TRP A 142 33.75 -45.22 22.79
C TRP A 142 34.51 -46.37 22.11
N MET A 143 35.31 -46.07 21.09
CA MET A 143 36.14 -47.06 20.38
C MET A 143 37.42 -47.42 21.14
N ASP A 144 37.95 -46.53 21.98
CA ASP A 144 39.16 -46.79 22.77
C ASP A 144 38.89 -47.61 24.04
N ASP A 145 37.64 -47.66 24.52
CA ASP A 145 37.22 -48.43 25.70
C ASP A 145 36.86 -49.91 25.38
N GLN A 146 36.97 -50.32 24.11
CA GLN A 146 36.71 -51.70 23.66
C GLN A 146 37.98 -52.48 23.30
N LYS A 147 39.16 -51.99 23.72
CA LYS A 147 40.47 -52.61 23.44
C LYS A 147 41.18 -53.02 24.73
#